data_AF-A0A2E7AV18-F1
#
_entry.id   AF-A0A2E7AV18-F1
#
_cell.length_a   1.000
_cell.length_b   1.000
_cell.length_c   1.000
_cell.angle_alpha   90.00
_cell.angle_beta   90.00
_cell.angle_gamma   90.00
#
_symmetry.space_group_name_H-M   'P 1'
#
loop_
_entity.id
_entity.type
_entity.pdbx_description
1 polymer ?
#
loop_
_entity_poly.entity_id
_entity_poly.type
_entity_poly.pdbx_seq_one_letter_code
_entity_poly.pdbx_strand_id
1 'polypeptide(L)'
;MQQRMMAVFLTLSMLLVSASGCLGLLQSREYMEQLRGDVGLDTAIETTVVEHAFTNAEINVEWNEQFMIDEEVTKIGVYFKTEMAGEIIRELLPEVFDFREVSVEIRDPAGELRYNATHDTTKTAPYLLLEPDFDGRFASGEWDIFITGTGGGIVTEQDNFLLSVDVTRTCTIYPQDDICVVD
;
A
#
# COMPACT_ATOMS: atom_id res chain seq x y z
N MET A 1 -27.90 56.56 -48.59
CA MET A 1 -28.20 56.07 -47.22
C MET A 1 -28.21 54.54 -47.13
N GLN A 2 -28.83 53.81 -48.06
CA GLN A 2 -28.91 52.33 -48.06
C GLN A 2 -27.56 51.58 -48.01
N GLN A 3 -26.53 52.03 -48.75
CA GLN A 3 -25.21 51.35 -48.75
C GLN A 3 -24.48 51.43 -47.40
N ARG A 4 -24.64 52.53 -46.64
CA ARG A 4 -24.04 52.66 -45.30
C ARG A 4 -24.75 51.77 -44.28
N MET A 5 -26.07 51.60 -44.37
CA MET A 5 -26.81 50.67 -43.52
C MET A 5 -26.41 49.21 -43.78
N MET A 6 -26.20 48.81 -45.05
CA MET A 6 -25.74 47.45 -45.36
C MET A 6 -24.35 47.15 -44.82
N ALA A 7 -23.41 48.10 -44.94
CA ALA A 7 -22.06 47.92 -44.41
C ALA A 7 -22.06 47.74 -42.88
N VAL A 8 -22.85 48.54 -42.16
CA VAL A 8 -23.00 48.41 -40.71
C VAL A 8 -23.61 47.07 -40.33
N PHE A 9 -24.65 46.61 -41.03
CA PHE A 9 -25.27 45.31 -40.81
C PHE A 9 -24.30 44.14 -41.00
N LEU A 10 -23.47 44.19 -42.06
CA LEU A 10 -22.45 43.18 -42.34
C LEU A 10 -21.35 43.15 -41.28
N THR A 11 -20.89 44.32 -40.82
CA THR A 11 -19.86 44.36 -39.76
C THR A 11 -20.40 43.87 -38.43
N LEU A 12 -21.67 44.19 -38.11
CA LEU A 12 -22.31 43.77 -36.87
C LEU A 12 -22.58 42.26 -36.85
N SER A 13 -23.00 41.68 -37.98
CA SER A 13 -23.21 40.24 -38.09
C SER A 13 -21.89 39.47 -37.96
N MET A 14 -20.79 39.99 -38.53
CA MET A 14 -19.48 39.33 -38.44
C MET A 14 -18.90 39.39 -37.02
N LEU A 15 -19.17 40.46 -36.27
CA LEU A 15 -18.84 40.60 -34.84
C LEU A 15 -19.67 39.68 -33.93
N LEU A 16 -20.96 39.49 -34.26
CA LEU A 16 -21.83 38.58 -33.51
C LEU A 16 -21.41 37.12 -33.70
N VAL A 17 -21.02 36.73 -34.92
CA VAL A 17 -20.53 35.37 -35.24
C VAL A 17 -19.19 35.08 -34.55
N SER A 18 -18.29 36.05 -34.46
CA SER A 18 -17.00 35.87 -33.76
C SER A 18 -17.15 35.83 -32.24
N ALA A 19 -18.06 36.62 -31.66
CA ALA A 19 -18.36 36.56 -30.22
C ALA A 19 -19.08 35.26 -29.82
N SER A 20 -20.00 34.75 -30.66
CA SER A 20 -20.65 33.45 -30.41
C SER A 20 -19.68 32.28 -30.53
N GLY A 21 -18.65 32.38 -31.36
CA GLY A 21 -17.63 31.34 -31.51
C GLY A 21 -16.86 31.07 -30.22
N CYS A 22 -16.47 32.12 -29.49
CA CYS A 22 -15.68 31.97 -28.26
C CYS A 22 -16.53 31.42 -27.10
N LEU A 23 -17.76 31.89 -26.96
CA LEU A 23 -18.69 31.40 -25.94
C LEU A 23 -19.15 29.97 -26.24
N GLY A 24 -19.38 29.64 -27.52
CA GLY A 24 -19.71 28.29 -27.95
C GLY A 24 -18.59 27.29 -27.66
N LEU A 25 -17.32 27.69 -27.80
CA LEU A 25 -16.18 26.84 -27.45
C LEU A 25 -16.10 26.57 -25.94
N LEU A 26 -16.33 27.59 -25.11
CA LEU A 26 -16.43 27.42 -23.64
C LEU A 26 -17.54 26.43 -23.26
N GLN A 27 -18.73 26.62 -23.82
CA GLN A 27 -19.88 25.76 -23.56
C GLN A 27 -19.64 24.32 -24.05
N SER A 28 -18.96 24.16 -25.20
CA SER A 28 -18.56 22.85 -25.70
C SER A 28 -17.51 22.17 -24.81
N ARG A 29 -16.59 22.93 -24.20
CA ARG A 29 -15.62 22.39 -23.25
C ARG A 29 -16.29 21.91 -21.96
N GLU A 30 -17.16 22.73 -21.37
CA GLU A 30 -17.89 22.37 -20.17
C GLU A 30 -18.79 21.15 -20.40
N TYR A 31 -19.46 21.09 -21.56
CA TYR A 31 -20.25 19.92 -21.95
C TYR A 31 -19.41 18.66 -22.11
N MET A 32 -18.20 18.76 -22.68
CA MET A 32 -17.27 17.63 -22.78
C MET A 32 -16.75 17.18 -21.41
N GLU A 33 -16.49 18.09 -20.47
CA GLU A 33 -16.13 17.71 -19.10
C GLU A 33 -17.30 17.05 -18.38
N GLN A 34 -18.54 17.48 -18.61
CA GLN A 34 -19.72 16.85 -18.01
C GLN A 34 -19.97 15.43 -18.55
N LEU A 35 -19.58 15.16 -19.80
CA LEU A 35 -19.60 13.82 -20.40
C LEU A 35 -18.48 12.91 -19.88
N ARG A 36 -17.47 13.45 -19.18
CA ARG A 36 -16.34 12.69 -18.65
C ARG A 36 -16.77 11.71 -17.54
N GLY A 37 -17.84 12.03 -16.82
CA GLY A 37 -18.30 11.28 -15.65
C GLY A 37 -17.64 11.77 -14.35
N ASP A 38 -18.20 11.35 -13.22
CA ASP A 38 -17.67 11.70 -11.90
C ASP A 38 -16.42 10.89 -11.58
N VAL A 39 -15.53 11.46 -10.76
CA VAL A 39 -14.37 10.74 -10.20
C VAL A 39 -14.84 9.75 -9.12
N GLY A 40 -14.30 8.54 -9.16
CA GLY A 40 -14.52 7.52 -8.15
C GLY A 40 -13.43 7.55 -7.08
N LEU A 41 -13.75 7.08 -5.88
CA LEU A 41 -12.77 6.76 -4.84
C LEU A 41 -12.66 5.24 -4.73
N ASP A 42 -11.44 4.72 -4.69
CA ASP A 42 -11.15 3.31 -4.46
C ASP A 42 -9.95 3.16 -3.50
N THR A 43 -9.59 1.94 -3.17
CA THR A 43 -8.47 1.63 -2.29
C THR A 43 -7.41 0.78 -3.00
N ALA A 44 -6.16 1.25 -2.97
CA ALA A 44 -5.00 0.47 -3.37
C ALA A 44 -4.40 -0.24 -2.15
N ILE A 45 -3.99 -1.50 -2.31
CA ILE A 45 -3.26 -2.23 -1.27
C ILE A 45 -1.89 -2.57 -1.84
N GLU A 46 -0.84 -2.10 -1.15
CA GLU A 46 0.53 -2.53 -1.39
C GLU A 46 0.94 -3.47 -0.27
N THR A 47 1.49 -4.64 -0.62
CA THR A 47 1.85 -5.67 0.36
C THR A 47 3.34 -5.95 0.30
N THR A 48 4.01 -5.81 1.45
CA THR A 48 5.39 -6.26 1.66
C THR A 48 5.37 -7.64 2.30
N VAL A 49 5.91 -8.64 1.62
CA VAL A 49 5.95 -10.03 2.09
C VAL A 49 7.38 -10.45 2.38
N VAL A 50 7.61 -11.01 3.57
CA VAL A 50 8.87 -11.64 3.94
C VAL A 50 8.56 -13.06 4.38
N GLU A 51 9.06 -14.04 3.62
CA GLU A 51 8.92 -15.45 3.93
C GLU A 51 10.27 -16.14 3.91
N HIS A 52 10.46 -17.11 4.80
CA HIS A 52 11.67 -17.92 4.84
C HIS A 52 11.36 -19.34 5.29
N ALA A 53 12.07 -20.29 4.69
CA ALA A 53 12.07 -21.69 5.09
C ALA A 53 13.48 -22.08 5.53
N PHE A 54 13.60 -22.52 6.78
CA PHE A 54 14.86 -22.94 7.37
C PHE A 54 15.26 -24.30 6.81
N THR A 55 16.23 -24.32 5.90
CA THR A 55 16.69 -25.56 5.24
C THR A 55 17.76 -26.29 6.04
N ASN A 56 18.46 -25.57 6.92
CA ASN A 56 19.48 -26.08 7.84
C ASN A 56 19.25 -25.44 9.22
N ALA A 57 20.02 -25.84 10.24
CA ALA A 57 20.02 -25.15 11.52
C ALA A 57 20.63 -23.75 11.37
N GLU A 58 19.79 -22.72 11.53
CA GLU A 58 20.13 -21.31 11.40
C GLU A 58 19.79 -20.62 12.72
N ILE A 59 20.72 -19.82 13.26
CA ILE A 59 20.60 -19.23 14.59
C ILE A 59 20.73 -17.72 14.46
N ASN A 60 19.75 -16.99 14.99
CA ASN A 60 19.69 -15.54 15.03
C ASN A 60 19.99 -14.90 13.68
N VAL A 61 19.37 -15.42 12.62
CA VAL A 61 19.45 -14.81 11.29
C VAL A 61 18.50 -13.61 11.25
N GLU A 62 18.95 -12.53 10.64
CA GLU A 62 18.21 -11.28 10.54
C GLU A 62 17.73 -11.04 9.11
N TRP A 63 16.46 -10.67 8.96
CA TRP A 63 15.87 -10.14 7.73
C TRP A 63 15.35 -8.75 8.01
N ASN A 64 15.97 -7.76 7.38
CA ASN A 64 15.60 -6.36 7.52
C ASN A 64 14.99 -5.91 6.19
N GLU A 65 13.76 -5.43 6.26
CA GLU A 65 13.00 -4.94 5.11
C GLU A 65 12.39 -3.58 5.42
N GLN A 66 12.00 -2.85 4.38
CA GLN A 66 11.48 -1.50 4.51
C GLN A 66 10.23 -1.32 3.65
N PHE A 67 9.34 -0.44 4.09
CA PHE A 67 8.17 -0.03 3.31
C PHE A 67 7.87 1.45 3.49
N MET A 68 7.25 2.04 2.47
CA MET A 68 7.00 3.48 2.40
C MET A 68 5.57 3.81 2.84
N ILE A 69 5.46 4.81 3.72
CA ILE A 69 4.19 5.40 4.14
C ILE A 69 4.12 6.86 3.69
N ASP A 70 3.05 7.19 2.98
CA ASP A 70 2.67 8.53 2.56
C ASP A 70 1.48 9.06 3.39
N GLU A 71 0.97 10.25 3.07
CA GLU A 71 -0.14 10.87 3.80
C GLU A 71 -1.49 10.21 3.49
N GLU A 72 -1.56 9.46 2.39
CA GLU A 72 -2.74 8.82 1.82
C GLU A 72 -3.00 7.42 2.40
N VAL A 73 -2.05 6.89 3.19
CA VAL A 73 -2.22 5.64 3.93
C VAL A 73 -3.32 5.78 4.98
N THR A 74 -4.33 4.91 4.85
CA THR A 74 -5.48 4.88 5.76
C THR A 74 -5.45 3.70 6.72
N LYS A 75 -4.79 2.59 6.34
CA LYS A 75 -4.68 1.39 7.17
C LYS A 75 -3.35 0.69 6.92
N ILE A 76 -2.75 0.18 7.99
CA ILE A 76 -1.64 -0.75 7.93
C ILE A 76 -2.07 -2.02 8.65
N GLY A 77 -2.05 -3.14 7.96
CA GLY A 77 -2.36 -4.44 8.51
C GLY A 77 -1.15 -5.35 8.53
N VAL A 78 -1.00 -6.12 9.60
CA VAL A 78 0.12 -7.03 9.79
C VAL A 78 -0.41 -8.44 9.98
N TYR A 79 0.09 -9.36 9.17
CA TYR A 79 -0.15 -10.79 9.28
C TYR A 79 1.17 -11.51 9.52
N PHE A 80 1.25 -12.24 10.62
CA PHE A 80 2.44 -13.00 10.97
C PHE A 80 2.09 -14.44 11.30
N LYS A 81 2.82 -15.37 10.70
CA LYS A 81 2.63 -16.81 10.86
C LYS A 81 3.97 -17.52 10.92
N THR A 82 4.04 -18.51 11.80
CA THR A 82 5.15 -19.46 11.90
C THR A 82 4.63 -20.89 11.78
N GLU A 83 5.38 -21.74 11.10
CA GLU A 83 5.19 -23.19 11.11
C GLU A 83 6.49 -23.84 11.54
N MET A 84 6.50 -24.43 12.73
CA MET A 84 7.66 -25.16 13.25
C MET A 84 7.42 -26.65 13.02
N ALA A 85 8.27 -27.28 12.22
CA ALA A 85 8.23 -28.69 11.88
C ALA A 85 9.05 -29.53 12.87
N GLY A 86 8.83 -30.85 12.83
CA GLY A 86 9.73 -31.82 13.47
C GLY A 86 9.47 -32.08 14.96
N GLU A 87 8.35 -32.74 15.27
CA GLU A 87 8.24 -33.55 16.50
C GLU A 87 9.42 -34.54 16.60
N ILE A 88 9.83 -35.12 15.47
CA ILE A 88 10.93 -36.09 15.35
C ILE A 88 12.30 -35.43 15.55
N ILE A 89 12.48 -34.20 15.04
CA ILE A 89 13.72 -33.43 15.16
C ILE A 89 13.94 -32.98 16.62
N ARG A 90 12.86 -32.63 17.32
CA ARG A 90 12.90 -32.21 18.73
C ARG A 90 13.37 -33.33 19.66
N GLU A 91 13.10 -34.60 19.32
CA GLU A 91 13.61 -35.76 20.05
C GLU A 91 15.10 -36.05 19.77
N LEU A 92 15.61 -35.69 18.58
CA LEU A 92 16.98 -36.01 18.17
C LEU A 92 18.03 -35.03 18.70
N LEU A 93 17.71 -33.73 18.82
CA LEU A 93 18.67 -32.68 19.17
C LEU A 93 18.05 -31.60 20.11
N PRO A 94 17.65 -31.98 21.34
CA PRO A 94 16.93 -31.07 22.24
C PRO A 94 17.71 -29.80 22.58
N GLU A 95 19.03 -29.85 22.71
CA GLU A 95 19.87 -28.71 23.10
C GLU A 95 20.06 -27.65 22.00
N VAL A 96 19.74 -27.94 20.73
CA VAL A 96 19.88 -26.98 19.61
C VAL A 96 18.52 -26.38 19.22
N PHE A 97 17.43 -27.10 19.52
CA PHE A 97 16.09 -26.77 19.03
C PHE A 97 15.15 -26.18 20.09
N ASP A 98 15.64 -25.94 21.32
CA ASP A 98 14.91 -25.27 22.42
C ASP A 98 14.92 -23.72 22.29
N PHE A 99 15.64 -23.20 21.30
CA PHE A 99 15.75 -21.75 21.02
C PHE A 99 15.04 -21.34 19.73
N ARG A 100 14.15 -22.20 19.21
CA ARG A 100 13.41 -21.91 17.97
C ARG A 100 12.43 -20.79 18.23
N GLU A 101 12.63 -19.69 17.55
CA GLU A 101 11.89 -18.48 17.79
C GLU A 101 12.04 -17.57 16.57
N VAL A 102 10.93 -16.97 16.15
CA VAL A 102 10.93 -15.88 15.17
C VAL A 102 10.31 -14.67 15.85
N SER A 103 11.08 -13.60 15.92
CA SER A 103 10.67 -12.31 16.45
C SER A 103 10.57 -11.30 15.31
N VAL A 104 9.49 -10.54 15.30
CA VAL A 104 9.23 -9.47 14.34
C VAL A 104 9.03 -8.18 15.12
N GLU A 105 9.76 -7.14 14.72
CA GLU A 105 9.56 -5.77 15.16
C GLU A 105 9.30 -4.87 13.95
N ILE A 106 8.30 -4.00 14.03
CA ILE A 106 8.10 -2.94 13.05
C ILE A 106 8.25 -1.61 13.77
N ARG A 107 9.08 -0.74 13.21
CA ARG A 107 9.35 0.60 13.74
C ARG A 107 8.96 1.68 12.75
N ASP A 108 8.46 2.77 13.29
CA ASP A 108 8.17 3.96 12.50
C ASP A 108 9.47 4.74 12.15
N PRO A 109 9.39 5.81 11.34
CA PRO A 109 10.55 6.58 10.93
C PRO A 109 11.24 7.34 12.08
N ALA A 110 10.55 7.51 13.22
CA ALA A 110 11.14 8.07 14.44
C ALA A 110 11.86 7.00 15.28
N GLY A 111 11.75 5.72 14.90
CA GLY A 111 12.30 4.58 15.59
C GLY A 111 11.42 4.05 16.72
N GLU A 112 10.16 4.50 16.83
CA GLU A 112 9.24 3.98 17.83
C GLU A 112 8.68 2.62 17.40
N LEU A 113 8.53 1.72 18.37
CA LEU A 113 8.03 0.37 18.15
C LEU A 113 6.51 0.40 17.95
N ARG A 114 6.05 0.00 16.76
CA ARG A 114 4.62 -0.03 16.39
C ARG A 114 4.03 -1.43 16.40
N TYR A 115 4.87 -2.44 16.14
CA TYR A 115 4.50 -3.84 16.23
C TYR A 115 5.63 -4.66 16.82
N ASN A 116 5.27 -5.61 17.68
CA ASN A 116 6.19 -6.65 18.14
C ASN A 116 5.41 -7.95 18.31
N ALA A 117 5.91 -9.03 17.72
CA ALA A 117 5.42 -10.36 17.98
C ALA A 117 6.57 -11.37 17.95
N THR A 118 6.52 -12.31 18.87
CA THR A 118 7.49 -13.39 18.96
C THR A 118 6.77 -14.73 19.03
N HIS A 119 7.18 -15.68 18.20
CA HIS A 119 6.59 -17.01 18.09
C HIS A 119 7.66 -18.09 18.14
N ASP A 120 7.50 -19.00 19.10
CA ASP A 120 8.37 -20.15 19.39
C ASP A 120 7.82 -21.48 18.85
N THR A 121 6.58 -21.45 18.35
CA THR A 121 5.79 -22.62 17.98
C THR A 121 5.02 -22.34 16.70
N THR A 122 4.38 -23.38 16.14
CA THR A 122 3.45 -23.22 15.02
C THR A 122 2.26 -22.39 15.45
N LYS A 123 2.22 -21.14 14.99
CA LYS A 123 1.22 -20.17 15.41
C LYS A 123 0.94 -19.18 14.30
N THR A 124 -0.33 -18.83 14.17
CA THR A 124 -0.77 -17.72 13.34
C THR A 124 -1.23 -16.61 14.26
N ALA A 125 -0.56 -15.46 14.22
CA ALA A 125 -1.05 -14.26 14.87
C ALA A 125 -2.37 -13.81 14.21
N PRO A 126 -3.33 -13.27 14.99
CA PRO A 126 -4.48 -12.62 14.39
C PRO A 126 -4.00 -11.44 13.54
N TYR A 127 -4.70 -11.19 12.43
CA TYR A 127 -4.46 -9.99 11.62
C TYR A 127 -4.63 -8.74 12.49
N LEU A 128 -3.57 -7.96 12.61
CA LEU A 128 -3.55 -6.77 13.45
C LEU A 128 -3.54 -5.52 12.58
N LEU A 129 -4.45 -4.59 12.85
CA LEU A 129 -4.38 -3.24 12.30
C LEU A 129 -3.56 -2.37 13.24
N LEU A 130 -2.52 -1.71 12.72
CA LEU A 130 -1.76 -0.75 13.50
C LEU A 130 -2.62 0.50 13.73
N GLU A 131 -2.52 1.06 14.94
CA GLU A 131 -3.21 2.30 15.28
C GLU A 131 -2.43 3.49 14.70
N PRO A 132 -3.11 4.50 14.12
CA PRO A 132 -2.47 5.75 13.75
C PRO A 132 -2.12 6.57 14.98
N ASP A 133 -1.37 7.66 14.80
CA ASP A 133 -1.03 8.59 15.87
C ASP A 133 -2.24 9.43 16.30
N PHE A 134 -2.04 10.32 17.28
CA PHE A 134 -3.11 11.11 17.89
C PHE A 134 -3.86 12.02 16.89
N ASP A 135 -3.19 12.44 15.82
CA ASP A 135 -3.77 13.22 14.74
C ASP A 135 -4.61 12.38 13.74
N GLY A 136 -4.65 11.05 13.94
CA GLY A 136 -5.37 10.11 13.09
C GLY A 136 -4.62 9.72 11.82
N ARG A 137 -3.32 10.04 11.71
CA ARG A 137 -2.47 9.69 10.56
C ARG A 137 -1.33 8.76 10.99
N PHE A 138 -0.75 8.06 10.03
CA PHE A 138 0.50 7.32 10.25
C PHE A 138 1.69 8.25 9.98
N ALA A 139 2.79 8.06 10.72
CA ALA A 139 4.03 8.79 10.47
C ALA A 139 4.51 8.54 9.04
N SER A 140 4.60 9.58 8.22
CA SER A 140 5.08 9.47 6.84
C SER A 140 6.59 9.24 6.81
N GLY A 141 7.05 8.37 5.92
CA GLY A 141 8.46 8.02 5.74
C GLY A 141 8.70 6.53 5.54
N GLU A 142 9.97 6.16 5.64
CA GLU A 142 10.42 4.76 5.61
C GLU A 142 10.17 4.10 6.97
N TRP A 143 9.39 3.03 6.98
CA TRP A 143 9.18 2.18 8.13
C TRP A 143 10.06 0.94 8.00
N ASP A 144 10.69 0.56 9.12
CA ASP A 144 11.62 -0.57 9.17
C ASP A 144 10.94 -1.80 9.75
N ILE A 145 11.15 -2.94 9.10
CA ILE A 145 10.79 -4.28 9.56
C ILE A 145 12.07 -4.99 9.96
N PHE A 146 12.15 -5.44 11.21
CA PHE A 146 13.25 -6.24 11.73
C PHE A 146 12.71 -7.62 12.09
N ILE A 147 13.23 -8.65 11.44
CA ILE A 147 12.90 -10.04 11.75
C ILE A 147 14.16 -10.73 12.20
N THR A 148 14.13 -11.34 13.38
CA THR A 148 15.20 -12.20 13.87
C THR A 148 14.64 -13.60 14.09
N GLY A 149 15.25 -14.60 13.47
CA GLY A 149 14.76 -15.97 13.49
C GLY A 149 15.85 -16.98 13.77
N THR A 150 15.50 -17.93 14.63
CA THR A 150 16.23 -19.16 14.87
C THR A 150 15.31 -20.32 14.54
N GLY A 151 15.76 -21.20 13.65
CA GLY A 151 14.95 -22.30 13.14
C GLY A 151 15.81 -23.40 12.56
N GLY A 152 15.19 -24.50 12.17
CA GLY A 152 15.90 -25.50 11.40
C GLY A 152 15.02 -26.37 10.54
N GLY A 153 15.68 -27.13 9.67
CA GLY A 153 15.01 -28.09 8.83
C GLY A 153 15.93 -29.20 8.37
N ILE A 154 15.31 -30.34 8.04
CA ILE A 154 15.95 -31.51 7.46
C ILE A 154 15.02 -32.04 6.37
N VAL A 155 15.49 -31.96 5.12
CA VAL A 155 14.80 -32.52 3.94
C VAL A 155 13.37 -32.01 3.82
N THR A 156 12.35 -32.78 4.24
CA THR A 156 10.93 -32.45 4.13
C THR A 156 10.32 -31.80 5.37
N GLU A 157 11.04 -31.80 6.50
CA GLU A 157 10.59 -31.16 7.74
C GLU A 157 11.40 -29.89 7.94
N GLN A 158 10.81 -28.74 7.60
CA GLN A 158 11.46 -27.44 7.68
C GLN A 158 10.56 -26.48 8.46
N ASP A 159 11.17 -25.77 9.41
CA ASP A 159 10.54 -24.61 10.00
C ASP A 159 10.37 -23.52 8.94
N ASN A 160 9.29 -22.76 8.98
CA ASN A 160 9.08 -21.62 8.11
C ASN A 160 8.36 -20.48 8.84
N PHE A 161 8.49 -19.27 8.30
CA PHE A 161 7.67 -18.14 8.70
C PHE A 161 7.22 -17.33 7.49
N LEU A 162 6.13 -16.60 7.68
CA LEU A 162 5.55 -15.67 6.73
C LEU A 162 5.12 -14.41 7.50
N LEU A 163 5.69 -13.28 7.11
CA LEU A 163 5.23 -11.94 7.48
C LEU A 163 4.66 -11.27 6.23
N SER A 164 3.49 -10.66 6.37
CA SER A 164 2.87 -9.83 5.35
C SER A 164 2.42 -8.52 5.99
N VAL A 165 2.85 -7.40 5.43
CA VAL A 165 2.44 -6.06 5.84
C VAL A 165 1.66 -5.44 4.69
N ASP A 166 0.38 -5.18 4.92
CA ASP A 166 -0.54 -4.59 3.93
C ASP A 166 -0.71 -3.09 4.22
N VAL A 167 -0.31 -2.25 3.29
CA VAL A 167 -0.49 -0.80 3.34
C VAL A 167 -1.66 -0.43 2.42
N THR A 168 -2.75 0.06 3.01
CA THR A 168 -3.95 0.47 2.26
C THR A 168 -3.98 1.98 2.07
N ARG A 169 -3.99 2.42 0.82
CA ARG A 169 -4.10 3.82 0.40
C ARG A 169 -5.47 4.09 -0.20
N THR A 170 -5.97 5.31 -0.02
CA THR A 170 -7.12 5.77 -0.81
C THR A 170 -6.61 6.36 -2.11
N CYS A 171 -7.25 6.02 -3.23
CA CYS A 171 -6.89 6.54 -4.53
C CYS A 171 -8.12 7.05 -5.28
N THR A 172 -7.85 7.87 -6.28
CA THR A 172 -8.89 8.40 -7.17
C THR A 172 -8.87 7.62 -8.48
N ILE A 173 -10.05 7.17 -8.91
CA ILE A 173 -10.25 6.56 -10.22
C ILE A 173 -10.86 7.62 -11.13
N TYR A 174 -10.11 7.93 -12.20
CA TYR A 174 -10.62 8.76 -13.27
C TYR A 174 -11.37 7.88 -14.29
N PRO A 175 -12.58 8.29 -14.71
CA PRO A 175 -13.46 7.48 -15.57
C PRO A 175 -12.94 7.21 -16.99
N GLN A 176 -11.81 7.83 -17.38
CA GLN A 176 -11.19 7.63 -18.69
C GLN A 176 -10.08 6.58 -18.66
N ASP A 177 -9.51 6.31 -17.48
CA ASP A 177 -8.28 5.54 -17.37
C ASP A 177 -8.46 4.25 -16.56
N ASP A 178 -9.58 4.04 -15.83
CA ASP A 178 -9.87 2.87 -14.97
C ASP A 178 -8.71 2.42 -14.05
N ILE A 179 -7.71 3.29 -13.89
CA ILE A 179 -6.50 3.09 -13.10
C ILE A 179 -6.65 3.93 -11.84
N CYS A 180 -6.41 3.29 -10.71
CA CYS A 180 -6.33 3.91 -9.39
C CYS A 180 -5.03 4.72 -9.30
N VAL A 181 -5.18 6.05 -9.27
CA VAL A 181 -4.08 6.99 -9.13
C VAL A 181 -4.06 7.49 -7.69
N VAL A 182 -2.95 7.21 -7.00
CA VAL A 182 -2.63 7.84 -5.71
C VAL A 182 -2.01 9.19 -6.07
N ASP A 183 -2.69 10.27 -5.72
CA ASP A 183 -2.22 11.65 -5.93
C ASP A 183 -1.27 12.07 -4.78
#